data_AF-A0A6P6W6D7-F1
#
_entry.id   AF-A0A6P6W6D7-F1
#
_cell.length_a   1.000
_cell.length_b   1.000
_cell.length_c   1.000
_cell.angle_alpha   90.00
_cell.angle_beta   90.00
_cell.angle_gamma   90.00
#
_symmetry.space_group_name_H-M   'P 1'
#
loop_
_entity.id
_entity.type
_entity.pdbx_description
1 polymer ?
#
loop_
_entity_poly.entity_id
_entity_poly.type
_entity_poly.pdbx_seq_one_letter_code
_entity_poly.pdbx_strand_id
1 'polypeptide(L)' 'MAANSAPPPPPGIDKELILGMAEKEMEYRVELFNKYKESELNMGENSCIDRCVSKYWQVTNLVGQLLGSGRPPM' A
#
# COMPACT_ATOMS: atom_id res chain seq x y z
N MET A 1 38.73 22.08 -6.03
CA MET A 1 38.99 20.67 -6.39
C MET A 1 39.09 19.89 -5.08
N ALA A 2 38.05 19.14 -4.70
CA ALA A 2 38.05 18.31 -3.49
C ALA A 2 37.84 16.85 -3.92
N ALA A 3 38.69 15.97 -3.38
CA ALA A 3 38.83 14.58 -3.78
C ALA A 3 37.60 13.74 -3.40
N ASN A 4 37.05 13.02 -4.37
CA ASN A 4 36.14 11.90 -4.16
C ASN A 4 36.94 10.68 -3.70
N SER A 5 37.10 10.50 -2.40
CA SER A 5 37.52 9.23 -1.81
C SER A 5 36.28 8.51 -1.29
N ALA A 6 35.57 7.83 -2.19
CA ALA A 6 34.58 6.83 -1.77
C ALA A 6 35.32 5.70 -1.03
N PRO A 7 34.86 5.26 0.15
CA PRO A 7 35.49 4.15 0.85
C PRO A 7 35.46 2.88 -0.03
N PRO A 8 36.54 2.07 -0.03
CA PRO A 8 36.56 0.83 -0.77
C PRO A 8 35.47 -0.12 -0.27
N PRO A 9 34.83 -0.89 -1.16
CA PRO A 9 33.78 -1.84 -0.79
C PRO A 9 34.32 -2.86 0.24
N PRO A 10 33.49 -3.27 1.22
CA PRO A 10 33.92 -4.20 2.26
C PRO A 10 34.41 -5.52 1.65
N PRO A 11 35.59 -6.02 2.06
CA PRO A 11 36.16 -7.24 1.52
C PRO A 11 35.38 -8.47 2.03
N GLY A 12 34.89 -9.30 1.11
CA GLY A 12 34.18 -10.54 1.42
C GLY A 12 32.79 -10.68 0.79
N ILE A 13 32.36 -9.74 -0.05
CA ILE A 13 31.14 -9.91 -0.84
C ILE A 13 31.57 -10.31 -2.25
N ASP A 14 31.41 -11.59 -2.57
CA ASP A 14 31.66 -12.13 -3.92
C ASP A 14 30.88 -11.32 -4.95
N LYS A 15 31.50 -11.02 -6.10
CA LYS A 15 30.87 -10.21 -7.16
C LYS A 15 29.51 -10.78 -7.57
N GLU A 16 29.37 -12.10 -7.51
CA GLU A 16 28.14 -12.85 -7.75
C GLU A 16 27.05 -12.54 -6.72
N LEU A 17 27.40 -12.35 -5.45
CA LEU A 17 26.47 -11.96 -4.39
C LEU A 17 25.99 -10.51 -4.58
N ILE A 18 26.88 -9.60 -4.98
CA ILE A 18 26.51 -8.21 -5.28
C ILE A 18 25.56 -8.14 -6.48
N LEU A 19 25.89 -8.85 -7.58
CA LEU A 19 25.02 -8.90 -8.76
C LEU A 19 23.69 -9.58 -8.44
N GLY A 20 23.69 -10.68 -7.71
CA GLY A 20 22.44 -11.38 -7.33
C GLY A 20 21.53 -10.53 -6.45
N MET A 21 22.09 -9.70 -5.56
CA MET A 21 21.29 -8.73 -4.79
C MET A 21 20.70 -7.64 -5.70
N ALA A 22 21.46 -7.15 -6.68
CA ALA A 22 20.97 -6.15 -7.63
C ALA A 22 19.89 -6.71 -8.57
N GLU A 23 20.02 -7.95 -9.03
CA GLU A 23 19.02 -8.65 -9.84
C GLU A 23 17.71 -8.81 -9.07
N LYS A 24 17.78 -9.29 -7.83
CA LYS A 24 16.60 -9.48 -6.97
C LYS A 24 15.88 -8.17 -6.67
N GLU A 25 16.61 -7.08 -6.45
CA GLU A 25 16.03 -5.74 -6.27
C GLU A 25 15.33 -5.25 -7.54
N MET A 26 15.90 -5.50 -8.71
CA MET A 26 15.30 -5.11 -9.99
C MET A 26 14.05 -5.92 -10.29
N GLU A 27 14.09 -7.24 -10.10
CA GLU A 27 12.93 -8.13 -10.24
C GLU A 27 11.78 -7.71 -9.31
N TYR A 28 12.08 -7.45 -8.04
CA TYR A 28 11.08 -6.99 -7.07
C TYR A 28 10.42 -5.67 -7.51
N ARG A 29 11.21 -4.70 -8.02
CA ARG A 29 10.67 -3.44 -8.52
C ARG A 29 9.79 -3.61 -9.77
N VAL A 30 10.19 -4.50 -10.68
CA VAL A 30 9.41 -4.81 -11.90
C VAL A 30 8.12 -5.53 -11.55
N GLU A 31 8.14 -6.49 -10.62
CA GLU A 31 6.93 -7.14 -10.11
C GLU A 31 5.99 -6.14 -9.44
N LEU A 32 6.52 -5.24 -8.60
CA LEU A 32 5.74 -4.21 -7.94
C LEU A 32 5.10 -3.25 -8.95
N PHE A 33 5.85 -2.83 -9.98
CA PHE A 33 5.34 -1.98 -11.06
C PHE A 33 4.26 -2.68 -11.90
N ASN A 34 4.42 -3.97 -12.21
CA ASN A 34 3.42 -4.73 -12.93
C ASN A 34 2.16 -4.99 -12.08
N LYS A 35 2.32 -5.13 -10.76
CA LYS A 35 1.23 -5.42 -9.83
C LYS A 35 0.40 -4.18 -9.47
N TYR A 36 1.04 -3.01 -9.39
CA TYR A 36 0.41 -1.72 -9.12
C TYR A 36 0.48 -0.79 -10.35
N LYS A 37 0.33 -1.37 -11.54
CA LYS A 37 0.48 -0.66 -12.82
C LYS A 37 -0.51 0.50 -12.97
N GLU A 38 -1.63 0.43 -12.26
CA GLU A 38 -2.58 1.52 -12.08
C GLU A 38 -2.39 2.12 -10.67
N SER A 39 -1.71 3.26 -10.60
CA SER A 39 -1.69 4.12 -9.39
C SER A 39 -3.05 4.78 -9.12
N GLU A 40 -3.97 4.68 -10.07
CA GLU A 40 -5.29 5.28 -10.01
C GLU A 40 -6.35 4.17 -9.91
N LEU A 41 -7.32 4.38 -9.03
CA LEU A 41 -8.46 3.50 -8.89
C LEU A 41 -9.23 3.43 -10.21
N ASN A 42 -9.50 2.20 -10.67
CA ASN A 42 -10.25 2.00 -11.89
C ASN A 42 -11.71 2.43 -11.71
N MET A 43 -12.42 2.77 -12.79
CA MET A 43 -13.80 3.29 -12.72
C MET A 43 -14.75 2.36 -11.94
N GLY A 44 -14.52 1.05 -12.02
CA GLY A 44 -15.24 0.04 -11.24
C GLY A 44 -14.92 0.09 -9.73
N GLU A 45 -13.67 0.35 -9.36
CA GLU A 45 -13.24 0.44 -7.96
C GLU A 45 -13.82 1.69 -7.29
N ASN A 46 -13.80 2.84 -7.98
CA ASN A 46 -14.45 4.06 -7.49
C ASN A 46 -15.95 3.84 -7.26
N SER A 47 -16.63 3.23 -8.24
CA SER A 47 -18.06 2.92 -8.13
C SER A 47 -18.36 1.95 -6.97
N CYS A 48 -17.46 1.00 -6.70
CA CYS A 48 -17.56 0.08 -5.58
C CYS A 48 -17.38 0.80 -4.23
N ILE A 49 -16.43 1.74 -4.14
CA ILE A 49 -16.17 2.53 -2.93
C ILE A 49 -17.38 3.39 -2.57
N ASP A 50 -17.97 4.10 -3.54
CA ASP A 50 -19.16 4.93 -3.32
C ASP A 50 -20.33 4.09 -2.76
N ARG A 51 -20.56 2.91 -3.33
CA ARG A 51 -21.57 1.96 -2.85
C ARG A 51 -21.27 1.44 -1.44
N CYS A 52 -20.00 1.20 -1.13
CA CYS A 52 -19.56 0.74 0.19
C CYS A 52 -19.84 1.80 1.27
N VAL A 53 -19.41 3.04 1.02
CA VAL A 53 -19.60 4.17 1.94
C VAL A 53 -21.10 4.43 2.17
N SER A 54 -21.91 4.39 1.11
CA SER A 54 -23.36 4.54 1.23
C SER A 54 -23.99 3.48 2.16
N LYS A 55 -23.62 2.20 1.99
CA LYS A 55 -24.09 1.10 2.86
C LYS A 55 -23.59 1.25 4.30
N TYR A 56 -22.35 1.67 4.49
CA TYR A 56 -21.77 1.89 5.81
C TYR A 56 -22.59 2.91 6.63
N TRP A 57 -22.92 4.06 6.03
CA TRP A 57 -23.76 5.06 6.69
C TRP A 57 -25.18 4.57 6.96
N GLN A 58 -25.77 3.81 6.03
CA GLN A 58 -27.09 3.21 6.23
C GLN A 58 -27.09 2.28 7.46
N VAL A 59 -26.10 1.39 7.57
CA VAL A 59 -25.96 0.48 8.71
C VAL A 59 -25.67 1.25 10.00
N THR A 60 -24.80 2.25 9.95
CA THR A 60 -24.46 3.09 11.11
C THR A 60 -25.71 3.76 11.70
N ASN A 61 -26.57 4.32 10.85
CA ASN A 61 -27.83 4.93 11.28
C ASN A 61 -28.80 3.90 11.88
N LEU A 62 -28.94 2.73 11.28
CA LEU A 62 -29.79 1.65 11.79
C LEU A 62 -29.31 1.17 13.17
N VAL A 63 -28.01 0.96 13.33
CA VAL A 63 -27.42 0.58 14.62
C VAL A 63 -27.64 1.69 15.65
N GLY A 64 -27.46 2.96 15.27
CA GLY A 64 -27.75 4.10 16.14
C GLY A 64 -29.20 4.13 16.62
N GLN A 65 -30.17 3.84 15.74
CA GLN A 65 -31.59 3.75 16.10
C GLN A 65 -31.86 2.58 17.05
N LEU A 66 -31.30 1.40 16.79
CA LEU A 66 -31.46 0.22 17.66
C LEU A 66 -30.88 0.45 19.06
N LEU A 67 -29.71 1.10 19.14
CA LEU A 67 -29.08 1.43 20.42
C LEU A 67 -29.80 2.59 21.15
N GLY A 68 -30.36 3.54 20.41
CA GLY A 68 -31.11 4.68 20.96
C GLY A 68 -32.52 4.33 21.44
N SER A 69 -33.19 3.38 20.79
CA SER A 69 -34.54 2.92 21.17
C SER A 69 -34.58 2.10 22.47
N GLY A 70 -33.43 1.74 23.04
CA GLY A 70 -33.30 1.12 24.37
C GLY A 70 -33.18 2.10 25.55
N ARG A 71 -33.24 3.41 25.34
CA ARG A 71 -33.15 4.41 26.42
C ARG A 71 -34.55 4.94 26.78
N PRO A 72 -35.07 4.70 28.00
CA PRO A 72 -36.32 5.32 28.42
C PRO A 72 -36.16 6.85 28.46
N PRO A 73 -37.22 7.63 28.19
CA PRO A 73 -37.18 9.07 28.35
C PRO A 73 -36.88 9.38 29.83
N MET A 74 -35.85 10.20 30.07
CA MET A 74 -35.61 10.82 31.38
C MET A 74 -36.66 11.89 31.63
#